data_AF-A0A558H151-F1
#
_entry.id   AF-A0A558H151-F1
#
_cell.length_a   1.000
_cell.length_b   1.000
_cell.length_c   1.000
_cell.angle_alpha   90.00
_cell.angle_beta   90.00
_cell.angle_gamma   90.00
#
_symmetry.space_group_name_H-M   'P 1'
#
loop_
_entity.id
_entity.type
_entity.pdbx_description
1 polymer ?
#
loop_
_entity_poly.entity_id
_entity_poly.type
_entity_poly.pdbx_seq_one_letter_code
_entity_poly.pdbx_strand_id
1 'polypeptide(L)'
;MTVTTIERLAGIPGQAPAVGPFSPAVIANGFVFTSGQIPAITGLDDQPDTFEGQVRQTIQNLAGVLAAAGSSLQHVVKVNTYLTSPDQLEEYNRIYVEYFGTAKPARTTVCVSLWGVSLEIECVAVLAGKPEVAQ
;
A
#
# COMPACT_ATOMS: atom_id res chain seq x y z
N MET A 1 30.55 -5.15 -11.39
CA MET A 1 29.31 -4.51 -11.90
C MET A 1 28.16 -5.12 -11.13
N THR A 2 27.52 -4.37 -10.23
CA THR A 2 26.30 -4.83 -9.55
C THR A 2 25.18 -4.81 -10.58
N VAL A 3 24.62 -5.98 -10.89
CA VAL A 3 23.49 -6.10 -11.80
C VAL A 3 22.27 -5.49 -11.12
N THR A 4 21.66 -4.48 -11.75
CA THR A 4 20.37 -3.94 -11.32
C THR A 4 19.36 -5.08 -11.23
N THR A 5 18.80 -5.31 -10.04
CA THR A 5 17.86 -6.41 -9.81
C THR A 5 16.44 -5.85 -9.86
N ILE A 6 15.61 -6.41 -10.74
CA ILE A 6 14.18 -6.08 -10.86
C ILE A 6 13.39 -7.38 -10.75
N GLU A 7 12.53 -7.45 -9.74
CA GLU A 7 11.58 -8.53 -9.50
C GLU A 7 10.16 -7.97 -9.52
N ARG A 8 9.21 -8.74 -10.06
CA ARG A 8 7.80 -8.35 -10.16
C ARG A 8 6.95 -9.39 -9.47
N LEU A 9 6.09 -8.96 -8.56
CA LEU A 9 5.08 -9.85 -8.01
C LEU A 9 4.05 -10.17 -9.09
N ALA A 10 3.77 -11.45 -9.27
CA ALA A 10 2.72 -11.93 -10.18
C ALA A 10 1.31 -11.89 -9.52
N GLY A 11 1.25 -11.85 -8.20
CA GLY A 11 0.00 -11.84 -7.43
C GLY A 11 0.28 -11.84 -5.93
N ILE A 12 -0.77 -11.63 -5.13
CA ILE A 12 -0.71 -11.71 -3.67
C ILE A 12 -1.43 -12.98 -3.22
N PRO A 13 -0.79 -13.89 -2.47
CA PRO A 13 -1.45 -15.09 -1.96
C PRO A 13 -2.72 -14.74 -1.16
N GLY A 14 -3.85 -15.36 -1.52
CA GLY A 14 -5.12 -15.14 -0.84
C GLY A 14 -5.90 -13.89 -1.27
N GLN A 15 -5.44 -13.14 -2.28
CA GLN A 15 -6.18 -12.05 -2.91
C GLN A 15 -6.54 -12.37 -4.35
N ALA A 16 -7.52 -11.66 -4.90
CA ALA A 16 -7.84 -11.77 -6.32
C ALA A 16 -6.62 -11.36 -7.18
N PRO A 17 -6.45 -11.94 -8.38
CA PRO A 17 -5.44 -11.48 -9.33
C PRO A 17 -5.60 -9.99 -9.64
N ALA A 18 -4.51 -9.33 -10.02
CA ALA A 18 -4.56 -7.96 -10.49
C ALA A 18 -5.54 -7.85 -11.68
N VAL A 19 -6.42 -6.84 -11.63
CA VAL A 19 -7.50 -6.64 -12.62
C VAL A 19 -6.98 -6.02 -13.93
N GLY A 20 -5.70 -5.64 -14.01
CA GLY A 20 -5.11 -4.98 -15.17
C GLY A 20 -3.64 -5.34 -15.45
N PRO A 21 -3.01 -4.70 -16.46
CA PRO A 21 -1.66 -5.02 -16.92
C PRO A 21 -0.57 -4.43 -16.00
N PHE A 22 -0.64 -4.74 -14.71
CA PHE A 22 0.29 -4.26 -13.70
C PHE A 22 0.60 -5.34 -12.66
N SER A 23 1.75 -5.21 -11.98
CA SER A 23 2.13 -6.05 -10.84
C SER A 23 1.62 -5.42 -9.54
N PRO A 24 1.20 -6.21 -8.53
CA PRO A 24 0.88 -5.67 -7.21
C PRO A 24 2.03 -4.88 -6.59
N ALA A 25 3.27 -5.36 -6.78
CA ALA A 25 4.48 -4.60 -6.50
C ALA A 25 5.63 -4.97 -7.44
N VAL A 26 6.58 -4.05 -7.58
CA VAL A 26 7.87 -4.24 -8.23
C VAL A 26 8.98 -3.96 -7.23
N ILE A 27 9.90 -4.91 -7.07
CA ILE A 27 11.11 -4.72 -6.29
C ILE A 27 12.23 -4.32 -7.26
N ALA A 28 12.83 -3.15 -7.05
CA ALA A 28 13.93 -2.65 -7.86
C ALA A 28 15.05 -2.15 -6.95
N ASN A 29 16.21 -2.81 -6.99
CA ASN A 29 17.38 -2.46 -6.18
C ASN A 29 17.08 -2.27 -4.68
N GLY A 30 16.24 -3.14 -4.11
CA GLY A 30 15.88 -3.10 -2.69
C GLY A 30 14.74 -2.13 -2.33
N PHE A 31 14.28 -1.31 -3.28
CA PHE A 31 13.02 -0.56 -3.12
C PHE A 31 11.84 -1.40 -3.57
N VAL A 32 10.73 -1.27 -2.87
CA VAL A 32 9.44 -1.88 -3.19
C VAL A 32 8.49 -0.77 -3.62
N PHE A 33 8.01 -0.85 -4.86
CA PHE A 33 7.00 0.06 -5.42
C PHE A 33 5.69 -0.70 -5.49
N THR A 34 4.68 -0.28 -4.73
CA THR A 34 3.36 -0.92 -4.76
C THR A 34 2.48 -0.24 -5.80
N SER A 35 1.66 -1.02 -6.51
CA SER A 35 0.49 -0.45 -7.18
C SER A 35 -0.51 0.07 -6.15
N GLY A 36 -1.41 0.94 -6.59
CA GLY A 36 -2.48 1.47 -5.75
C GLY A 36 -3.37 0.37 -5.16
N GLN A 37 -3.66 0.51 -3.88
CA GLN A 37 -4.53 -0.37 -3.12
C GLN A 37 -5.84 0.35 -2.86
N ILE A 38 -6.92 -0.42 -2.95
CA ILE A 38 -8.30 0.05 -2.82
C ILE A 38 -9.00 -0.72 -1.68
N PRO A 39 -10.18 -0.27 -1.20
CA PRO A 39 -10.91 -0.92 -0.11
C PRO A 39 -11.62 -2.23 -0.50
N ALA A 40 -11.09 -2.99 -1.46
CA ALA A 40 -11.68 -4.21 -1.99
C ALA A 40 -10.64 -5.33 -2.12
N ILE A 41 -11.04 -6.59 -1.88
CA ILE A 41 -10.17 -7.77 -2.08
C ILE A 41 -10.62 -8.60 -3.29
N THR A 42 -11.92 -8.91 -3.37
CA THR A 42 -12.44 -9.85 -4.38
C THR A 42 -13.15 -9.16 -5.55
N GLY A 43 -13.52 -7.88 -5.38
CA GLY A 43 -14.16 -7.04 -6.39
C GLY A 43 -14.71 -5.76 -5.76
N LEU A 44 -15.15 -4.81 -6.59
CA LEU A 44 -15.64 -3.51 -6.11
C LEU A 44 -16.93 -3.62 -5.26
N ASP A 45 -17.67 -4.71 -5.36
CA ASP A 45 -18.88 -4.94 -4.55
C ASP A 45 -18.55 -5.42 -3.12
N ASP A 46 -17.29 -5.78 -2.85
CA ASP A 46 -16.80 -6.31 -1.57
C ASP A 46 -16.01 -5.23 -0.81
N GLN A 47 -16.68 -4.10 -0.55
CA GLN A 47 -16.13 -2.97 0.20
C GLN A 47 -16.82 -2.84 1.57
N PRO A 48 -16.10 -2.43 2.62
CA PRO A 48 -16.74 -2.08 3.89
C PRO A 48 -17.74 -0.92 3.74
N ASP A 49 -18.82 -0.94 4.51
CA ASP A 49 -19.89 0.08 4.40
C ASP A 49 -19.48 1.48 4.89
N THR A 50 -18.47 1.55 5.77
CA THR A 50 -18.00 2.79 6.40
C THR A 50 -16.69 3.26 5.81
N PHE A 51 -16.48 4.58 5.75
CA PHE A 51 -15.21 5.14 5.30
C PHE A 51 -14.05 4.67 6.19
N GLU A 52 -14.23 4.63 7.52
CA GLU A 52 -13.25 4.01 8.42
C GLU A 52 -12.90 2.57 8.02
N GLY A 53 -13.91 1.73 7.77
CA GLY A 53 -13.70 0.35 7.32
C GLY A 53 -12.91 0.30 6.00
N GLN A 54 -13.26 1.16 5.05
CA GLN A 54 -12.58 1.25 3.76
C GLN A 54 -11.12 1.68 3.91
N VAL A 55 -10.81 2.66 4.76
CA VAL A 55 -9.42 3.06 5.06
C VAL A 55 -8.62 1.89 5.65
N ARG A 56 -9.19 1.20 6.65
CA ARG A 56 -8.53 0.05 7.30
C ARG A 56 -8.27 -1.09 6.31
N GLN A 57 -9.26 -1.44 5.50
CA GLN A 57 -9.14 -2.48 4.48
C GLN A 57 -8.05 -2.11 3.46
N THR A 58 -8.01 -0.86 3.02
CA THR A 58 -7.01 -0.37 2.05
C THR A 58 -5.58 -0.48 2.61
N ILE A 59 -5.36 -0.09 3.87
CA ILE A 59 -4.05 -0.19 4.50
C ILE A 59 -3.66 -1.66 4.75
N GLN A 60 -4.63 -2.53 5.09
CA GLN A 60 -4.39 -3.98 5.23
C GLN A 60 -4.01 -4.64 3.90
N ASN A 61 -4.66 -4.25 2.81
CA ASN A 61 -4.30 -4.70 1.46
C ASN A 61 -2.86 -4.28 1.12
N LEU A 62 -2.49 -3.04 1.42
CA LEU A 62 -1.13 -2.53 1.27
C LEU A 62 -0.12 -3.33 2.11
N ALA A 63 -0.46 -3.65 3.36
CA ALA A 63 0.38 -4.47 4.22
C ALA A 63 0.58 -5.88 3.64
N GLY A 64 -0.48 -6.48 3.06
CA GLY A 64 -0.39 -7.78 2.38
C GLY A 64 0.55 -7.75 1.17
N VAL A 65 0.47 -6.70 0.34
CA VAL A 65 1.38 -6.48 -0.79
C VAL A 65 2.83 -6.32 -0.32
N LEU A 66 3.07 -5.50 0.71
CA LEU A 66 4.40 -5.30 1.27
C LEU A 66 4.98 -6.58 1.86
N ALA A 67 4.17 -7.37 2.57
CA ALA A 67 4.60 -8.65 3.12
C ALA A 67 4.99 -9.65 2.01
N ALA A 68 4.19 -9.75 0.96
CA ALA A 68 4.51 -10.58 -0.21
C ALA A 68 5.79 -10.13 -0.94
N ALA A 69 6.12 -8.84 -0.87
CA ALA A 69 7.35 -8.27 -1.41
C ALA A 69 8.57 -8.38 -0.46
N GLY A 70 8.42 -8.98 0.73
CA GLY A 70 9.52 -9.05 1.72
C GLY A 70 9.78 -7.74 2.46
N SER A 71 8.74 -6.92 2.66
CA SER A 71 8.77 -5.64 3.37
C SER A 71 7.65 -5.58 4.44
N SER A 72 7.41 -4.41 5.00
CA SER A 72 6.33 -4.15 5.96
C SER A 72 5.99 -2.66 6.01
N LEU A 73 4.89 -2.30 6.66
CA LEU A 73 4.51 -0.88 6.89
C LEU A 73 5.61 -0.07 7.60
N GLN A 74 6.46 -0.73 8.41
CA GLN A 74 7.58 -0.08 9.10
C GLN A 74 8.73 0.33 8.18
N HIS A 75 8.79 -0.26 6.99
CA HIS A 75 9.82 0.04 5.98
C HIS A 75 9.31 0.96 4.87
N VAL A 76 8.08 1.47 5.00
CA VAL A 76 7.52 2.44 4.06
C VAL A 76 8.25 3.77 4.22
N VAL A 77 8.72 4.35 3.11
CA VAL A 77 9.45 5.62 3.07
C VAL A 77 8.63 6.74 2.42
N LYS A 78 7.68 6.40 1.55
CA LYS A 78 6.77 7.34 0.90
C LYS A 78 5.37 6.76 0.80
N VAL A 79 4.35 7.56 1.09
CA VAL A 79 2.94 7.25 0.80
C VAL A 79 2.32 8.34 -0.07
N ASN A 80 1.58 7.93 -1.09
CA ASN A 80 0.62 8.78 -1.79
C ASN A 80 -0.78 8.29 -1.44
N THR A 81 -1.69 9.22 -1.17
CA THR A 81 -3.09 8.90 -0.92
C THR A 81 -4.00 9.81 -1.72
N TYR A 82 -4.99 9.18 -2.34
CA TYR A 82 -5.99 9.79 -3.17
C TYR A 82 -7.33 9.60 -2.49
N LEU A 83 -7.95 10.70 -2.04
CA LEU A 83 -9.27 10.72 -1.41
C LEU A 83 -10.30 11.26 -2.42
N THR A 84 -11.60 11.00 -2.23
CA THR A 84 -12.65 11.56 -3.10
C THR A 84 -13.27 12.85 -2.57
N SER A 85 -13.08 13.17 -1.28
CA SER A 85 -13.57 14.39 -0.65
C SER A 85 -12.56 14.95 0.36
N PRO A 86 -12.40 16.29 0.48
CA PRO A 86 -11.62 16.90 1.55
C PRO A 86 -12.13 16.56 2.96
N ASP A 87 -13.45 16.33 3.11
CA ASP A 87 -14.08 16.04 4.40
C ASP A 87 -13.63 14.70 5.00
N GLN A 88 -13.07 13.80 4.18
CA GLN A 88 -12.52 12.52 4.59
C GLN A 88 -11.16 12.65 5.31
N LEU A 89 -10.49 13.79 5.20
CA LEU A 89 -9.09 13.93 5.59
C LEU A 89 -8.85 13.72 7.09
N GLU A 90 -9.76 14.22 7.94
CA GLU A 90 -9.63 14.11 9.39
C GLU A 90 -9.74 12.66 9.85
N GLU A 91 -10.79 11.96 9.41
CA GLU A 91 -11.02 10.55 9.72
C GLU A 91 -9.90 9.65 9.18
N TYR A 92 -9.47 9.89 7.94
CA TYR A 92 -8.31 9.20 7.35
C TYR A 92 -7.05 9.40 8.20
N ASN A 93 -6.74 10.64 8.63
CA ASN A 93 -5.54 10.92 9.41
C ASN A 93 -5.52 10.20 10.76
N ARG A 94 -6.67 10.12 11.44
CA ARG A 94 -6.80 9.38 12.71
C ARG A 94 -6.39 7.92 12.52
N ILE A 95 -6.98 7.26 11.53
CA ILE A 95 -6.73 5.84 11.25
C ILE A 95 -5.30 5.63 10.76
N TYR A 96 -4.80 6.50 9.88
CA TYR A 96 -3.46 6.42 9.32
C TYR A 96 -2.37 6.35 10.40
N VAL A 97 -2.50 7.13 11.46
CA VAL A 97 -1.55 7.15 12.58
C VAL A 97 -1.52 5.82 13.34
N GLU A 98 -2.64 5.09 13.40
CA GLU A 98 -2.72 3.78 14.04
C GLU A 98 -1.84 2.73 13.34
N TYR A 99 -1.67 2.84 12.02
CA TYR A 99 -0.89 1.88 11.22
C TYR A 99 0.57 2.27 11.02
N PHE A 100 0.83 3.55 10.71
CA PHE A 100 2.18 4.02 10.41
C PHE A 100 2.94 4.52 11.63
N GLY A 101 2.25 4.78 12.76
CA GLY A 101 2.85 5.06 14.06
C GLY A 101 4.08 5.98 14.01
N THR A 102 5.23 5.44 14.43
CA THR A 102 6.52 6.14 14.44
C THR A 102 7.26 6.11 13.10
N ALA A 103 6.88 5.24 12.16
CA ALA A 103 7.53 5.15 10.84
C ALA A 103 7.38 6.46 10.05
N LYS A 104 6.23 7.13 10.16
CA LYS A 104 5.94 8.49 9.64
C LYS A 104 6.58 8.75 8.26
N PRO A 105 6.20 7.98 7.23
CA PRO A 105 6.80 8.12 5.90
C PRO A 105 6.55 9.52 5.33
N ALA A 106 7.38 9.92 4.37
CA ALA A 106 7.05 11.09 3.55
C ALA A 106 5.66 10.90 2.94
N ARG A 107 4.84 11.96 2.87
CA ARG A 107 3.43 11.81 2.50
C ARG A 107 2.94 12.90 1.57
N THR A 108 2.08 12.51 0.64
CA THR A 108 1.26 13.40 -0.18
C THR A 108 -0.17 12.89 -0.15
N THR A 109 -1.12 13.79 0.11
CA THR A 109 -2.55 13.46 0.09
C THR A 109 -3.27 14.51 -0.74
N VAL A 110 -4.09 14.06 -1.69
CA VAL A 110 -4.85 14.93 -2.60
C VAL A 110 -6.27 14.39 -2.76
N CYS A 111 -7.20 15.25 -3.20
CA CYS A 111 -8.55 14.86 -3.57
C CYS A 111 -8.66 14.73 -5.09
N VAL A 112 -9.21 13.62 -5.56
CA VAL A 112 -9.38 13.30 -6.99
C VAL A 112 -10.67 12.51 -7.20
N SER A 113 -11.16 12.45 -8.44
CA SER A 113 -12.22 11.51 -8.80
C SER A 113 -11.64 10.09 -8.96
N LEU A 114 -12.24 9.11 -8.29
CA LEU A 114 -11.88 7.68 -8.41
C LEU A 114 -13.08 6.87 -8.94
N TRP A 115 -12.82 5.68 -9.47
CA TRP A 115 -13.86 4.82 -10.05
C TRP A 115 -14.34 3.77 -9.04
N GLY A 116 -15.51 4.03 -8.45
CA GLY A 116 -16.22 3.05 -7.61
C GLY A 116 -15.61 2.83 -6.22
N VAL A 117 -14.67 3.66 -5.79
CA VAL A 117 -14.01 3.58 -4.46
C VAL A 117 -13.85 4.96 -3.85
N SER A 118 -13.76 5.04 -2.51
CA SER A 118 -13.62 6.31 -1.78
C SER A 118 -12.17 6.75 -1.56
N LEU A 119 -11.22 5.82 -1.68
CA LEU A 119 -9.80 6.10 -1.55
C LEU A 119 -8.94 5.09 -2.31
N GLU A 120 -7.72 5.51 -2.60
CA GLU A 120 -6.64 4.67 -3.10
C GLU A 120 -5.31 5.07 -2.44
N ILE A 121 -4.48 4.08 -2.10
CA ILE A 121 -3.18 4.28 -1.45
C ILE A 121 -2.10 3.50 -2.18
N GLU A 122 -1.01 4.17 -2.55
CA GLU A 122 0.23 3.53 -3.00
C GLU A 122 1.39 3.96 -2.09
N CYS A 123 2.46 3.16 -2.09
CA CYS A 123 3.65 3.49 -1.33
C CYS A 123 4.94 3.04 -2.01
N VAL A 124 6.03 3.65 -1.55
CA VAL A 124 7.39 3.16 -1.74
C VAL A 124 7.91 2.72 -0.39
N ALA A 125 8.47 1.51 -0.34
CA ALA A 125 9.13 0.95 0.82
C ALA A 125 10.53 0.45 0.47
N VAL A 126 11.26 -0.01 1.47
CA VAL A 126 12.50 -0.79 1.30
C VAL A 126 12.27 -2.23 1.77
N LEU A 127 13.03 -3.18 1.23
CA LEU A 127 13.02 -4.54 1.75
C LEU A 127 13.37 -4.53 3.25
N ALA A 128 12.72 -5.41 4.02
CA ALA A 128 13.20 -5.71 5.36
C ALA A 128 14.58 -6.34 5.21
N GLY A 129 15.65 -5.64 5.62
CA GLY A 129 16.99 -6.19 5.59
C GLY A 129 17.01 -7.56 6.28
N LYS A 130 17.82 -8.51 5.79
CA LYS A 130 18.15 -9.69 6.61
C LYS A 130 18.67 -9.15 7.95
N PRO A 131 18.23 -9.69 9.11
CA PRO A 131 18.80 -9.27 10.38
C PRO A 131 20.32 -9.37 10.26
N GLU A 132 20.99 -8.26 10.53
CA GLU A 132 22.44 -8.23 10.60
C GLU A 132 22.81 -9.21 11.70
N VAL A 133 23.40 -10.35 11.33
CA VAL A 133 23.94 -11.28 12.31
C VAL A 133 25.05 -10.48 12.99
N ALA A 134 24.81 -10.05 14.22
CA ALA A 134 25.82 -9.38 15.04
C ALA A 134 27.07 -10.27 15.02
N GLN A 135 28.19 -9.71 14.55
CA GLN A 135 29.51 -10.33 14.68
C GLN A 135 29.90 -10.41 16.15
#